data_AF-A0A7Y9N3P7-F1
#
_entry.id   AF-A0A7Y9N3P7-F1
#
_cell.length_a   1.000
_cell.length_b   1.000
_cell.length_c   1.000
_cell.angle_alpha   90.00
_cell.angle_beta   90.00
_cell.angle_gamma   90.00
#
_symmetry.space_group_name_H-M   'P 1'
#
loop_
_entity.id
_entity.type
_entity.pdbx_description
1 polymer ?
#
loop_
_entity_poly.entity_id
_entity_poly.type
_entity_poly.pdbx_seq_one_letter_code
_entity_poly.pdbx_strand_id
1 'polypeptide(L)'
;MEPLDEIVLTGLTVFGRHGVFEHERQDGQEFTIDLRLRLSLARAAASDDVVDTVHYGELAEKVAAVVSGEPVNLIETLAERIAAVGLDDPRVQDITVTVHKPHAPIPLDFADVAVTLHRHRTPDAPEDTTA
;
A
#
# COMPACT_ATOMS: atom_id res chain seq x y z
N MET A 1 4.21 -17.50 19.25
CA MET A 1 4.05 -17.01 17.86
C MET A 1 5.41 -16.45 17.50
N GLU A 2 6.10 -17.05 16.53
CA GLU A 2 7.36 -16.47 16.05
C GLU A 2 7.07 -15.11 15.42
N PRO A 3 7.94 -14.09 15.60
CA PRO A 3 7.76 -12.81 14.94
C PRO A 3 7.83 -13.01 13.42
N LEU A 4 6.96 -12.33 12.68
CA LEU A 4 7.04 -12.30 11.21
C LEU A 4 8.23 -11.43 10.78
N ASP A 5 8.86 -11.81 9.66
CA ASP A 5 9.86 -10.99 8.99
C ASP A 5 9.17 -9.86 8.20
N GLU A 6 9.95 -8.87 7.74
CA GLU A 6 9.40 -7.75 6.98
C GLU A 6 10.18 -7.40 5.70
N ILE A 7 9.43 -6.97 4.69
CA ILE A 7 9.94 -6.27 3.51
C ILE A 7 9.44 -4.83 3.57
N VAL A 8 10.36 -3.87 3.44
CA VAL A 8 10.05 -2.44 3.52
C VAL A 8 10.38 -1.75 2.20
N LEU A 9 9.39 -1.07 1.62
CA LEU A 9 9.56 -0.13 0.52
C LEU A 9 9.26 1.27 1.07
N THR A 10 10.20 2.21 0.92
CA THR A 10 10.07 3.56 1.46
C THR A 10 10.33 4.58 0.38
N GLY A 11 9.53 5.65 0.35
CA GLY A 11 9.74 6.78 -0.54
C GLY A 11 9.32 6.52 -1.99
N LEU A 12 8.30 5.68 -2.23
CA LEU A 12 7.77 5.51 -3.58
C LEU A 12 6.95 6.75 -3.96
N THR A 13 7.55 7.67 -4.70
CA THR A 13 6.89 8.90 -5.16
C THR A 13 6.20 8.69 -6.50
N VAL A 14 4.90 8.99 -6.56
CA VAL A 14 4.06 8.82 -7.74
C VAL A 14 3.13 10.02 -7.88
N PHE A 15 2.98 10.50 -9.11
CA PHE A 15 2.02 11.56 -9.41
C PHE A 15 0.61 11.00 -9.53
N GLY A 16 -0.33 11.60 -8.80
CA GLY A 16 -1.73 11.19 -8.76
C GLY A 16 -2.69 12.37 -8.76
N ARG A 17 -3.96 12.09 -9.00
CA ARG A 17 -5.04 13.11 -9.06
C ARG A 17 -6.09 12.86 -7.98
N HIS A 18 -5.64 12.74 -6.74
CA HIS A 18 -6.50 12.43 -5.61
C HIS A 18 -6.76 13.66 -4.75
N GLY A 19 -7.99 13.80 -4.27
CA GLY A 19 -8.39 14.94 -3.45
C GLY A 19 -9.89 15.17 -3.46
N VAL A 20 -10.35 15.87 -2.43
CA VAL A 20 -11.77 16.23 -2.27
C VAL A 20 -12.12 17.41 -3.16
N PHE A 21 -11.17 18.32 -3.39
CA PHE A 21 -11.40 19.51 -4.19
C PHE A 21 -11.13 19.27 -5.67
N GLU A 22 -11.91 19.93 -6.52
CA GLU A 22 -11.82 19.75 -7.98
C GLU A 22 -10.45 20.13 -8.55
N HIS A 23 -9.83 21.20 -8.03
CA HIS A 23 -8.50 21.64 -8.46
C HIS A 23 -7.43 20.55 -8.21
N GLU A 24 -7.50 19.82 -7.09
CA GLU A 24 -6.56 18.73 -6.80
C GLU A 24 -6.66 17.59 -7.82
N ARG A 25 -7.87 17.35 -8.34
CA ARG A 25 -8.12 16.31 -9.34
C ARG A 25 -7.75 16.76 -10.75
N GLN A 26 -7.80 18.06 -11.03
CA GLN A 26 -7.40 18.63 -12.31
C GLN A 26 -5.87 18.73 -12.40
N ASP A 27 -5.25 19.39 -11.43
CA ASP A 27 -3.83 19.70 -11.42
C ASP A 27 -2.99 18.49 -11.00
N GLY A 28 -3.50 17.66 -10.08
CA GLY A 28 -2.75 16.55 -9.50
C GLY A 28 -1.62 17.01 -8.57
N GLN A 29 -1.02 16.05 -7.88
CA GLN A 29 0.14 16.28 -7.02
C GLN A 29 0.94 14.99 -6.84
N GLU A 30 2.15 15.13 -6.31
CA GLU A 30 2.95 13.99 -5.89
C GLU A 30 2.45 13.41 -4.56
N PHE A 31 2.33 12.09 -4.52
CA PHE A 31 2.09 11.30 -3.33
C PHE A 31 3.32 10.43 -3.08
N THR A 32 3.73 10.32 -1.82
CA THR A 32 4.82 9.42 -1.43
C THR A 32 4.23 8.27 -0.65
N ILE A 33 4.58 7.03 -1.02
CA ILE A 33 4.04 5.81 -0.43
C ILE A 33 5.15 5.04 0.27
N ASP A 34 4.89 4.65 1.51
CA ASP A 34 5.68 3.66 2.25
C ASP A 34 4.86 2.39 2.46
N LEU A 35 5.49 1.23 2.26
CA LEU A 35 4.91 -0.09 2.44
C LEU A 35 5.77 -0.92 3.37
N ARG A 36 5.12 -1.64 4.29
CA ARG A 36 5.73 -2.70 5.09
C ARG A 36 4.89 -3.95 4.97
N LEU A 37 5.45 -5.00 4.40
CA LEU A 37 4.83 -6.31 4.26
C LEU A 37 5.41 -7.23 5.33
N ARG A 38 4.56 -7.90 6.11
CA ARG A 38 5.01 -8.94 7.05
C ARG A 38 4.65 -10.32 6.54
N LEU A 39 5.66 -11.17 6.45
CA LEU A 39 5.59 -12.52 5.89
C LEU A 39 6.76 -13.36 6.43
N SER A 40 6.75 -14.67 6.19
CA SER A 40 7.93 -15.49 6.46
C SER A 40 8.90 -15.42 5.29
N LEU A 41 10.16 -15.06 5.56
CA LEU A 41 11.24 -15.04 4.56
C LEU A 41 12.12 -16.31 4.63
N ALA A 42 11.83 -17.22 5.56
CA ALA A 42 12.65 -18.42 5.80
C ALA A 42 12.85 -19.28 4.54
N ARG A 43 11.79 -19.43 3.72
CA ARG A 43 11.86 -20.22 2.47
C ARG A 43 12.74 -19.52 1.43
N ALA A 44 12.48 -18.24 1.16
CA ALA A 44 13.26 -17.45 0.20
C ALA A 44 14.74 -17.37 0.61
N ALA A 45 15.03 -17.21 1.90
CA ALA A 45 16.40 -17.22 2.42
C ALA A 45 17.10 -18.57 2.25
N ALA A 46 16.35 -19.67 2.25
CA ALA A 46 16.90 -21.01 2.05
C ALA A 46 17.08 -21.38 0.57
N SER A 47 16.21 -20.89 -0.33
CA SER A 47 16.24 -21.21 -1.75
C SER A 47 17.02 -20.21 -2.61
N ASP A 48 17.19 -18.97 -2.12
CA ASP A 48 17.77 -17.85 -2.88
C ASP A 48 17.04 -17.57 -4.21
N ASP A 49 15.73 -17.86 -4.26
CA ASP A 49 14.89 -17.66 -5.44
C ASP A 49 13.86 -16.53 -5.20
N VAL A 50 13.81 -15.58 -6.12
CA VAL A 50 12.85 -14.45 -6.11
C VAL A 50 11.40 -14.92 -6.19
N VAL A 51 11.14 -16.09 -6.78
CA VAL A 51 9.80 -16.68 -6.87
C VAL A 51 9.27 -17.08 -5.49
N ASP A 52 10.15 -17.42 -4.55
CA ASP A 52 9.76 -17.81 -3.20
C ASP A 52 9.50 -16.60 -2.25
N THR A 53 9.72 -15.36 -2.73
CA THR A 53 9.40 -14.12 -1.99
C THR A 53 8.44 -13.20 -2.78
N VAL A 54 8.02 -12.10 -2.14
CA VAL A 54 7.28 -11.03 -2.81
C VAL A 54 8.25 -10.23 -3.69
N HIS A 55 7.97 -10.15 -4.98
CA HIS A 55 8.73 -9.32 -5.91
C HIS A 55 8.40 -7.84 -5.69
N TYR A 56 9.19 -7.14 -4.88
CA TYR A 56 8.96 -5.73 -4.54
C TYR A 56 8.99 -4.78 -5.76
N GLY A 57 9.71 -5.12 -6.84
CA GLY A 57 9.67 -4.37 -8.11
C GLY A 57 8.28 -4.36 -8.76
N GLU A 58 7.72 -5.54 -9.04
CA GLU A 58 6.34 -5.68 -9.51
C GLU A 58 5.32 -5.06 -8.54
N LEU A 59 5.53 -5.20 -7.24
CA LEU A 59 4.67 -4.54 -6.25
C LEU A 59 4.71 -3.02 -6.39
N ALA A 60 5.90 -2.42 -6.52
CA ALA A 60 6.04 -0.98 -6.70
C ALA A 60 5.35 -0.49 -7.98
N GLU A 61 5.44 -1.25 -9.07
CA GLU A 61 4.72 -0.95 -10.33
C GLU A 61 3.20 -1.01 -10.15
N LYS A 62 2.69 -2.07 -9.51
CA LYS A 62 1.24 -2.20 -9.23
C LYS A 62 0.74 -1.07 -8.33
N VAL A 63 1.51 -0.69 -7.32
CA VAL A 63 1.18 0.42 -6.40
C VAL A 63 1.18 1.74 -7.15
N ALA A 64 2.17 1.99 -8.01
CA ALA A 64 2.21 3.18 -8.84
C ALA A 64 1.03 3.26 -9.82
N ALA A 65 0.59 2.12 -10.37
CA ALA A 65 -0.61 2.05 -11.20
C ALA A 65 -1.89 2.40 -10.42
N VAL A 66 -1.99 2.00 -9.14
CA VAL A 66 -3.12 2.39 -8.28
C VAL A 66 -3.13 3.89 -8.00
N VAL A 67 -1.97 4.48 -7.69
CA VAL A 67 -1.85 5.93 -7.37
C VAL A 67 -2.03 6.82 -8.60
N SER A 68 -1.54 6.39 -9.76
CA SER A 68 -1.72 7.15 -11.01
C SER A 68 -3.07 6.89 -11.70
N GLY A 69 -3.83 5.92 -11.18
CA GLY A 69 -5.07 5.45 -11.77
C GLY A 69 -6.31 6.27 -11.40
N GLU A 70 -7.40 5.57 -11.09
CA GLU A 70 -8.70 6.20 -10.83
C GLU A 70 -8.64 7.17 -9.64
N PRO A 71 -9.03 8.44 -9.82
CA PRO A 71 -9.11 9.42 -8.75
C PRO A 71 -10.04 9.01 -7.61
N VAL A 72 -9.50 8.93 -6.40
CA VAL A 72 -10.28 8.88 -5.15
C VAL A 72 -10.27 10.23 -4.43
N ASN A 73 -11.27 10.46 -3.59
CA ASN A 73 -11.39 11.69 -2.81
C ASN A 73 -10.47 11.70 -1.57
N LEU A 74 -10.20 10.52 -1.00
CA LEU A 74 -9.55 10.34 0.29
C LEU A 74 -8.27 9.51 0.16
N ILE A 75 -7.20 9.92 0.84
CA ILE A 75 -5.95 9.15 0.89
C ILE A 75 -6.11 7.86 1.71
N GLU A 76 -7.12 7.77 2.56
CA GLU A 76 -7.57 6.56 3.24
C GLU A 76 -8.05 5.50 2.23
N THR A 77 -8.88 5.91 1.26
CA THR A 77 -9.35 5.02 0.20
C THR A 77 -8.19 4.59 -0.69
N LEU A 78 -7.25 5.51 -0.96
CA LEU A 78 -6.03 5.18 -1.70
C LEU A 78 -5.18 4.14 -0.94
N ALA A 79 -4.95 4.37 0.35
CA ALA A 79 -4.21 3.45 1.21
C ALA A 79 -4.87 2.07 1.27
N GLU A 80 -6.20 2.00 1.31
CA GLU A 80 -6.94 0.73 1.27
C GLU A 80 -6.74 -0.02 -0.07
N ARG A 81 -6.82 0.69 -1.20
CA ARG A 81 -6.59 0.09 -2.54
C ARG A 81 -5.16 -0.43 -2.66
N ILE A 82 -4.19 0.31 -2.15
CA ILE A 82 -2.78 -0.11 -2.10
C ILE A 82 -2.61 -1.33 -1.18
N ALA A 83 -3.27 -1.34 -0.02
CA ALA A 83 -3.23 -2.47 0.90
C ALA A 83 -3.76 -3.76 0.26
N ALA A 84 -4.85 -3.65 -0.50
CA ALA A 84 -5.41 -4.77 -1.24
C ALA A 84 -4.43 -5.35 -2.27
N VAL A 85 -3.66 -4.52 -2.97
CA VAL A 85 -2.61 -4.98 -3.90
C VAL A 85 -1.52 -5.77 -3.19
N GLY A 86 -1.05 -5.31 -2.03
CA GLY A 86 -0.03 -6.04 -1.29
C GLY A 86 -0.55 -7.33 -0.63
N LEU A 87 -1.84 -7.36 -0.28
CA LEU A 87 -2.52 -8.56 0.23
C LEU A 87 -3.01 -9.51 -0.89
N ASP A 88 -2.81 -9.18 -2.17
CA ASP A 88 -3.06 -10.12 -3.26
C ASP A 88 -2.10 -11.32 -3.19
N ASP A 89 -0.88 -11.11 -2.65
CA ASP A 89 0.08 -12.19 -2.41
C ASP A 89 -0.28 -12.98 -1.13
N PRO A 90 -0.65 -14.27 -1.23
CA PRO A 90 -1.10 -15.08 -0.10
C PRO A 90 -0.06 -15.24 1.02
N ARG A 91 1.22 -14.99 0.75
CA ARG A 91 2.31 -15.08 1.73
C ARG A 91 2.32 -13.89 2.69
N VAL A 92 1.79 -12.75 2.26
CA VAL A 92 1.68 -11.54 3.07
C VAL A 92 0.57 -11.73 4.10
N GLN A 93 0.94 -11.66 5.38
CA GLN A 93 0.02 -11.78 6.51
C GLN A 93 -0.44 -10.42 7.03
N ASP A 94 0.46 -9.43 7.00
CA ASP A 94 0.12 -8.07 7.34
C ASP A 94 0.72 -7.10 6.35
N ILE A 95 0.02 -5.99 6.15
CA ILE A 95 0.54 -4.85 5.44
C ILE A 95 0.30 -3.58 6.24
N THR A 96 1.32 -2.73 6.26
CA THR A 96 1.21 -1.33 6.68
C THR A 96 1.47 -0.46 5.47
N VAL A 97 0.53 0.43 5.17
CA VAL A 97 0.62 1.39 4.07
C VAL A 97 0.61 2.79 4.66
N THR A 98 1.59 3.62 4.35
CA THR A 98 1.55 5.05 4.64
C THR A 98 1.47 5.83 3.34
N VAL A 99 0.46 6.69 3.23
CA VAL A 99 0.28 7.60 2.09
C VAL A 99 0.56 9.01 2.58
N HIS A 100 1.61 9.62 2.06
CA HIS A 100 2.03 10.99 2.34
C HIS A 100 1.49 11.94 1.27
N LYS A 101 1.00 13.09 1.73
CA LYS A 101 0.43 14.16 0.90
C LYS A 101 1.06 15.50 1.30
N PRO A 102 2.33 15.76 0.90
CA PRO A 102 3.07 16.93 1.35
C PRO A 102 2.46 18.26 0.86
N HIS A 103 1.68 18.23 -0.23
CA HIS A 103 1.06 19.40 -0.83
C HIS A 103 -0.45 19.51 -0.53
N ALA A 104 -0.89 18.97 0.61
CA ALA A 104 -2.28 19.07 1.02
C ALA A 104 -2.74 20.55 1.12
N PRO A 105 -3.97 20.89 0.70
CA PRO A 105 -4.49 22.25 0.64
C PRO A 105 -4.89 22.76 2.04
N ILE A 106 -3.93 22.83 2.95
CA ILE A 106 -4.09 23.34 4.31
C ILE A 106 -3.43 24.72 4.37
N PRO A 107 -4.13 25.79 4.79
CA PRO A 107 -3.59 27.15 4.82
C PRO A 107 -2.71 27.39 6.05
N LEU A 108 -1.76 26.49 6.33
CA LEU A 108 -0.79 26.52 7.43
C LEU A 108 0.52 25.88 6.96
N ASP A 109 1.63 26.21 7.62
CA ASP A 109 2.91 25.56 7.35
C ASP A 109 2.96 24.18 8.00
N PHE A 110 3.25 23.15 7.21
CA PHE A 110 3.53 21.80 7.67
C PHE A 110 4.58 21.17 6.74
N ALA A 111 5.35 20.21 7.25
CA ALA A 111 6.33 19.48 6.44
C ALA A 111 5.66 18.35 5.64
N ASP A 112 4.71 17.65 6.25
CA ASP A 112 4.02 16.53 5.65
C ASP A 112 2.71 16.21 6.40
N VAL A 113 1.74 15.64 5.68
CA VAL A 113 0.56 15.01 6.26
C VAL A 113 0.40 13.63 5.65
N ALA A 114 0.19 12.63 6.50
CA ALA A 114 0.12 11.25 6.06
C ALA A 114 -0.95 10.45 6.80
N VAL A 115 -1.45 9.42 6.11
CA VAL A 115 -2.32 8.40 6.69
C VAL A 115 -1.58 7.08 6.67
N THR A 116 -1.50 6.43 7.84
CA THR A 116 -0.99 5.06 7.97
C THR A 116 -2.15 4.10 8.24
N LEU A 117 -2.22 3.05 7.44
CA LEU A 117 -3.27 2.04 7.45
C LEU A 117 -2.65 0.67 7.68
N HIS A 118 -3.23 -0.09 8.61
CA HIS A 118 -2.78 -1.45 8.94
C HIS A 118 -3.87 -2.45 8.56
N ARG A 119 -3.52 -3.45 7.76
CA ARG A 119 -4.43 -4.55 7.41
C ARG A 119 -3.74 -5.88 7.70
N HIS A 120 -4.54 -6.80 8.24
CA HIS A 120 -4.16 -8.18 8.45
C HIS A 120 -4.98 -9.03 7.49
N ARG A 121 -4.38 -10.08 6.93
CA ARG A 121 -5.12 -11.10 6.19
C ARG A 121 -6.10 -11.76 7.15
N THR A 122 -7.39 -11.50 6.98
CA THR A 122 -8.39 -12.29 7.69
C THR A 122 -8.42 -13.66 7.01
N PRO A 123 -8.29 -14.78 7.73
CA PRO A 123 -8.52 -16.08 7.12
C PRO A 123 -9.94 -16.05 6.53
N ASP A 124 -10.07 -16.47 5.26
CA ASP A 124 -11.36 -16.60 4.59
C ASP A 124 -12.35 -17.25 5.57
N ALA A 125 -13.43 -16.54 5.90
CA ALA A 125 -14.51 -17.16 6.64
C ALA A 125 -15.00 -18.34 5.79
N PRO A 126 -15.19 -19.55 6.34
CA PRO A 126 -15.70 -20.64 5.54
C PRO A 126 -17.01 -20.19 4.91
N GLU A 127 -17.10 -20.29 3.58
CA GLU A 127 -18.35 -20.11 2.85
C GLU A 127 -19.39 -20.99 3.53
N ASP A 128 -20.41 -20.36 4.13
CA ASP A 128 -21.58 -21.03 4.70
C ASP A 128 -22.28 -21.77 3.55
N THR A 129 -21.83 -23.01 3.31
CA THR A 129 -22.52 -23.96 2.45
C THR A 129 -23.76 -24.42 3.20
N THR A 130 -24.79 -23.60 3.16
CA THR A 130 -26.16 -24.02 3.45
C THR A 130 -26.82 -24.37 2.13
N ALA A 131 -26.91 -25.67 1.86
CA ALA A 131 -27.87 -26.28 0.94
C ALA A 131 -28.46 -27.52 1.62
#